data_AF-A0A5C8QC36-F1
#
_entry.id   AF-A0A5C8QC36-F1
#
_cell.length_a   1.000
_cell.length_b   1.000
_cell.length_c   1.000
_cell.angle_alpha   90.00
_cell.angle_beta   90.00
_cell.angle_gamma   90.00
#
_symmetry.space_group_name_H-M   'P 1'
#
loop_
_entity.id
_entity.type
_entity.pdbx_description
1 polymer ?
#
loop_
_entity_poly.entity_id
_entity_poly.type
_entity_poly.pdbx_seq_one_letter_code
_entity_poly.pdbx_strand_id
1 'polypeptide(L)'
;MRLRTSVAATVGALALVIALPASAGAAEGDFTYKHVDQAGIAQTSSLVDPQSRECITLPEAGDERTEPAHSPRNNTDATATVFAGADCEGAHFSLRPNGGKASERLKVRSVVFS
;
A
#
# COMPACT_ATOMS: atom_id res chain seq x y z
N MET A 1 35.54 -62.94 -11.97
CA MET A 1 35.68 -61.88 -10.95
C MET A 1 35.02 -60.60 -11.45
N ARG A 2 34.08 -60.07 -10.66
CA ARG A 2 33.65 -58.65 -10.56
C ARG A 2 33.01 -57.98 -11.79
N LEU A 3 31.68 -58.07 -11.86
CA LEU A 3 30.82 -57.03 -12.42
C LEU A 3 30.96 -55.75 -11.59
N ARG A 4 31.15 -54.61 -12.24
CA ARG A 4 30.80 -53.28 -11.69
C ARG A 4 30.19 -52.43 -12.79
N THR A 5 28.89 -52.59 -12.95
CA THR A 5 27.98 -51.71 -13.68
C THR A 5 27.79 -50.43 -12.87
N SER A 6 28.32 -49.31 -13.37
CA SER A 6 28.05 -47.98 -12.83
C SER A 6 26.72 -47.48 -13.39
N VAL A 7 25.63 -47.67 -12.63
CA VAL A 7 24.32 -47.10 -12.97
C VAL A 7 24.30 -45.65 -12.50
N ALA A 8 24.21 -44.74 -13.47
CA ALA A 8 23.90 -43.34 -13.23
C ALA A 8 22.43 -43.20 -12.83
N ALA A 9 22.16 -42.49 -11.74
CA ALA A 9 20.83 -42.02 -11.40
C ALA A 9 20.95 -40.56 -10.96
N THR A 10 20.97 -39.64 -11.92
CA THR A 10 20.83 -38.21 -11.67
C THR A 10 19.36 -37.89 -11.46
N VAL A 11 18.97 -37.64 -10.21
CA VAL A 11 17.64 -37.13 -9.86
C VAL A 11 17.62 -35.63 -10.19
N GLY A 12 17.06 -35.27 -11.35
CA GLY A 12 16.78 -33.88 -11.69
C GLY A 12 15.51 -33.43 -10.98
N ALA A 13 15.65 -32.67 -9.89
CA ALA A 13 14.52 -32.04 -9.22
C ALA A 13 13.98 -30.89 -10.08
N LEU A 14 12.81 -31.09 -10.67
CA LEU A 14 12.06 -30.05 -11.37
C LEU A 14 11.40 -29.15 -10.32
N ALA A 15 12.11 -28.15 -9.81
CA ALA A 15 11.52 -27.11 -8.97
C ALA A 15 10.72 -26.15 -9.87
N LEU A 16 9.42 -26.41 -10.00
CA LEU A 16 8.47 -25.48 -10.61
C LEU A 16 8.35 -24.27 -9.67
N VAL A 17 9.12 -23.21 -9.92
CA VAL A 17 8.90 -21.91 -9.29
C VAL A 17 7.64 -21.35 -9.91
N ILE A 18 6.49 -21.57 -9.26
CA ILE A 18 5.25 -20.87 -9.56
C ILE A 18 5.51 -19.42 -9.16
N ALA A 19 5.97 -18.61 -10.12
CA ALA A 19 5.83 -17.17 -10.02
C ALA A 19 4.32 -16.88 -10.04
N LEU A 20 3.70 -16.86 -8.85
CA LEU A 20 2.37 -16.31 -8.70
C LEU A 20 2.44 -14.90 -9.29
N PRO A 21 1.60 -14.55 -10.28
CA PRO A 21 1.45 -13.16 -10.64
C PRO A 21 0.96 -12.49 -9.36
N ALA A 22 1.80 -11.69 -8.72
CA ALA A 22 1.30 -10.67 -7.84
C ALA A 22 0.56 -9.70 -8.76
N SER A 23 -0.71 -10.00 -9.04
CA SER A 23 -1.58 -9.08 -9.77
C SER A 23 -1.70 -7.85 -8.89
N ALA A 24 -0.77 -6.91 -9.10
CA ALA A 24 -0.77 -5.60 -8.50
C ALA A 24 -1.96 -4.87 -9.14
N GLY A 25 -3.13 -5.03 -8.53
CA GLY A 25 -4.34 -4.33 -8.97
C GLY A 25 -4.23 -2.92 -8.45
N ALA A 26 -4.11 -1.93 -9.34
CA ALA A 26 -4.25 -0.54 -8.93
C ALA A 26 -5.71 -0.28 -8.51
N ALA A 27 -5.90 0.54 -7.48
CA ALA A 27 -7.18 1.14 -7.16
C ALA A 27 -7.39 2.30 -8.13
N GLU A 28 -8.22 2.11 -9.16
CA GLU A 28 -8.37 3.08 -10.25
C GLU A 28 -9.03 4.36 -9.75
N GLY A 29 -8.43 5.51 -10.04
CA GLY A 29 -8.86 6.84 -9.63
C GLY A 29 -7.91 7.55 -8.67
N ASP A 30 -8.44 8.57 -7.98
CA ASP A 30 -7.64 9.48 -7.15
C ASP A 30 -7.95 9.37 -5.66
N PHE A 31 -6.92 9.20 -4.85
CA PHE A 31 -6.97 9.41 -3.40
C PHE A 31 -6.26 10.70 -3.02
N THR A 32 -6.99 11.69 -2.50
CA THR A 32 -6.41 12.98 -2.11
C THR A 32 -6.43 13.21 -0.61
N TYR A 33 -5.48 13.98 -0.11
CA TYR A 33 -5.38 14.37 1.29
C TYR A 33 -4.71 15.74 1.43
N LYS A 34 -4.96 16.40 2.55
CA LYS A 34 -4.32 17.67 2.90
C LYS A 34 -3.18 17.45 3.88
N HIS A 35 -2.10 18.19 3.71
CA HIS A 35 -0.97 18.22 4.63
C HIS A 35 -0.42 19.64 4.73
N VAL A 36 0.47 19.87 5.69
CA VAL A 36 1.16 21.16 5.86
C VAL A 36 2.61 20.97 5.44
N ASP A 37 3.11 21.83 4.55
CA ASP A 37 4.50 21.77 4.10
C ASP A 37 5.48 22.38 5.12
N GLN A 38 6.77 22.36 4.81
CA GLN A 38 7.82 22.90 5.68
C GLN A 38 7.70 24.42 5.93
N ALA A 39 6.97 25.14 5.07
CA ALA A 39 6.70 26.57 5.22
C ALA A 39 5.42 26.86 6.02
N GLY A 40 4.73 25.82 6.51
CA GLY A 40 3.49 25.97 7.25
C GLY A 40 2.26 26.21 6.36
N ILE A 41 2.37 25.97 5.05
CA ILE A 41 1.29 26.20 4.09
C ILE A 41 0.53 24.90 3.85
N ALA A 42 -0.80 24.98 3.88
CA ALA A 42 -1.67 23.85 3.60
C ALA A 42 -1.61 23.49 2.10
N GLN A 43 -1.21 22.26 1.83
CA GLN A 43 -1.13 21.67 0.49
C GLN A 43 -2.14 20.52 0.35
N THR A 44 -2.44 20.15 -0.89
CA THR A 44 -3.22 18.95 -1.22
C THR A 44 -2.39 18.04 -2.10
N SER A 45 -2.18 16.81 -1.65
CA SER A 45 -1.50 15.76 -2.42
C SER A 45 -2.50 14.75 -2.96
N SER A 46 -2.11 14.04 -4.01
CA SER A 46 -2.90 12.96 -4.63
C SER A 46 -2.05 11.70 -4.82
N LEU A 47 -2.66 10.55 -4.61
CA LEU A 47 -2.20 9.26 -5.11
C LEU A 47 -3.10 8.89 -6.30
N VAL A 48 -2.51 8.79 -7.49
CA VAL A 48 -3.20 8.44 -8.74
C VAL A 48 -2.99 6.95 -8.99
N ASP A 49 -4.10 6.22 -9.17
CA ASP A 49 -4.11 4.78 -9.38
C ASP A 49 -3.21 4.00 -8.39
N PRO A 50 -3.34 4.22 -7.07
CA PRO A 50 -2.43 3.63 -6.08
C PRO A 50 -2.51 2.10 -6.09
N GLN A 51 -1.39 1.43 -5.80
CA GLN A 51 -1.34 -0.03 -5.70
C GLN A 51 -2.27 -0.54 -4.59
N SER A 52 -3.13 -1.50 -4.93
CA SER A 52 -3.97 -2.17 -3.93
C SER A 52 -3.19 -3.22 -3.17
N ARG A 53 -3.58 -3.44 -1.91
CA ARG A 53 -3.01 -4.39 -0.96
C ARG A 53 -1.55 -4.11 -0.59
N GLU A 54 -1.06 -2.91 -0.90
CA GLU A 54 0.21 -2.37 -0.43
C GLU A 54 -0.05 -1.29 0.62
N CYS A 55 0.82 -1.23 1.63
CA CYS A 55 0.81 -0.14 2.58
C CYS A 55 1.57 1.05 2.00
N ILE A 56 0.88 2.17 1.81
CA ILE A 56 1.47 3.40 1.31
C ILE A 56 1.59 4.37 2.47
N THR A 57 2.83 4.58 2.94
CA THR A 57 3.17 5.67 3.87
C THR A 57 3.19 6.99 3.10
N LEU A 58 2.45 7.99 3.58
CA LEU A 58 2.32 9.30 2.92
C LEU A 58 3.64 10.08 3.12
N PRO A 59 4.39 10.44 2.06
CA PRO A 59 5.74 10.95 2.21
C PRO A 59 5.80 12.28 2.98
N GLU A 60 4.78 13.11 2.90
CA GLU A 60 4.70 14.42 3.56
C GLU A 60 4.24 14.31 5.03
N ALA A 61 3.61 13.18 5.40
CA ALA A 61 2.97 12.97 6.70
C ALA A 61 3.41 11.66 7.40
N GLY A 62 4.39 10.94 6.87
CA GLY A 62 4.79 9.62 7.39
C GLY A 62 5.63 9.73 8.67
N ASP A 63 6.49 10.74 8.77
CA ASP A 63 7.41 10.91 9.90
C ASP A 63 6.65 11.38 11.16
N GLU A 64 6.88 10.75 12.31
CA GLU A 64 6.22 11.13 13.58
C GLU A 64 6.46 12.59 14.00
N ARG A 65 7.56 13.20 13.54
CA ARG A 65 7.94 14.59 13.79
C ARG A 65 7.24 15.58 12.86
N THR A 66 6.60 15.13 11.78
CA THR A 66 5.78 15.97 10.91
C THR A 66 4.32 15.95 11.32
N GLU A 67 3.58 16.99 10.94
CA GLU A 67 2.14 17.01 11.15
C GLU A 67 1.46 15.93 10.29
N PRO A 68 0.52 15.16 10.86
CA PRO A 68 -0.20 14.16 10.10
C PRO A 68 -1.12 14.81 9.06
N ALA A 69 -1.29 14.12 7.94
CA ALA A 69 -2.25 14.51 6.92
C ALA A 69 -3.68 14.39 7.45
N HIS A 70 -4.62 15.04 6.76
CA HIS A 70 -6.02 15.07 7.15
C HIS A 70 -6.96 15.29 5.95
N SER A 71 -8.26 15.26 6.23
CA SER A 71 -9.31 15.41 5.21
C SER A 71 -9.15 14.49 3.99
N PRO A 72 -8.85 13.19 4.19
CA PRO A 72 -8.69 12.29 3.06
C PRO A 72 -10.00 12.17 2.27
N ARG A 73 -9.88 12.04 0.95
CA ARG A 73 -10.97 11.82 0.01
C ARG A 73 -10.59 10.67 -0.92
N ASN A 74 -11.40 9.63 -0.89
CA ASN A 74 -11.24 8.46 -1.72
C ASN A 74 -12.17 8.56 -2.94
N ASN A 75 -11.64 8.92 -4.10
CA ASN A 75 -12.34 8.83 -5.38
C ASN A 75 -11.86 7.64 -6.21
N THR A 76 -11.11 6.71 -5.61
CA THR A 76 -10.78 5.44 -6.25
C THR A 76 -11.99 4.50 -6.27
N ASP A 77 -11.90 3.45 -7.08
CA ASP A 77 -12.88 2.37 -7.16
C ASP A 77 -12.79 1.34 -6.01
N ALA A 78 -11.71 1.40 -5.22
CA ALA A 78 -11.43 0.51 -4.09
C ALA A 78 -11.69 1.18 -2.72
N THR A 79 -11.84 0.34 -1.69
CA THR A 79 -11.97 0.86 -0.31
C THR A 79 -10.61 1.31 0.19
N ALA A 80 -10.50 2.54 0.68
CA ALA A 80 -9.27 3.07 1.26
C ALA A 80 -9.33 2.98 2.78
N THR A 81 -8.47 2.16 3.39
CA THR A 81 -8.30 2.10 4.84
C THR A 81 -7.09 2.95 5.22
N VAL A 82 -7.34 4.02 5.96
CA VAL A 82 -6.31 4.97 6.41
C VAL A 82 -5.94 4.70 7.86
N PHE A 83 -4.68 4.95 8.20
CA PHE A 83 -4.10 4.67 9.51
C PHE A 83 -3.49 5.92 10.12
N ALA A 84 -3.57 6.03 11.45
CA ALA A 84 -3.00 7.13 12.21
C ALA A 84 -1.46 7.06 12.28
N GLY A 85 -0.87 5.87 12.18
CA GLY A 85 0.58 5.65 12.12
C GLY A 85 1.09 5.50 10.70
N ALA A 86 2.42 5.63 10.53
CA ALA A 86 3.11 5.17 9.34
C ALA A 86 3.00 3.64 9.23
N ASP A 87 3.33 3.10 8.05
CA ASP A 87 3.45 1.66 7.82
C ASP A 87 2.20 0.86 8.22
N CYS A 88 1.03 1.51 8.13
CA CYS A 88 -0.29 0.95 8.38
C CYS A 88 -0.49 0.47 9.82
N GLU A 89 0.12 1.18 10.76
CA GLU A 89 0.00 0.90 12.19
C GLU A 89 -1.04 1.80 12.90
N GLY A 90 -1.50 1.31 14.05
CA GLY A 90 -2.35 2.06 14.97
C GLY A 90 -3.83 2.09 14.59
N ALA A 91 -4.53 3.14 15.05
CA ALA A 91 -5.96 3.32 14.80
C ALA A 91 -6.23 3.53 13.31
N HIS A 92 -7.30 2.94 12.80
CA HIS A 92 -7.65 2.99 11.38
C HIS A 92 -9.10 3.37 11.14
N PHE A 93 -9.37 3.85 9.93
CA PHE A 93 -10.71 4.19 9.46
C PHE A 93 -10.85 3.88 7.97
N SER A 94 -12.00 3.37 7.54
CA SER A 94 -12.22 3.01 6.13
C SER A 94 -13.12 4.02 5.41
N LEU A 95 -12.67 4.44 4.24
CA LEU A 95 -13.38 5.34 3.33
C LEU A 95 -13.93 4.50 2.18
N ARG A 96 -15.25 4.52 2.02
CA ARG A 96 -15.92 3.87 0.88
C ARG A 96 -15.34 4.34 -0.47
N PRO A 97 -15.33 3.48 -1.50
CA PRO A 97 -14.96 3.89 -2.85
C PRO A 97 -15.90 4.97 -3.40
N ASN A 98 -15.48 5.57 -4.51
CA ASN A 98 -16.28 6.49 -5.31
C ASN A 98 -16.85 7.67 -4.48
N GLY A 99 -15.97 8.38 -3.77
CA GLY A 99 -16.28 9.64 -3.09
C GLY A 99 -16.42 9.55 -1.57
N GLY A 100 -15.86 8.52 -0.93
CA GLY A 100 -15.68 8.50 0.52
C GLY A 100 -14.81 9.67 0.97
N LYS A 101 -15.12 10.29 2.10
CA LYS A 101 -14.33 11.41 2.64
C LYS A 101 -14.39 11.47 4.16
N ALA A 102 -13.36 12.04 4.77
CA ALA A 102 -13.36 12.40 6.18
C ALA A 102 -13.03 13.88 6.38
N SER A 103 -13.21 14.35 7.62
CA SER A 103 -12.94 15.73 8.02
C SER A 103 -11.50 15.93 8.47
N GLU A 104 -11.13 17.18 8.79
CA GLU A 104 -9.81 17.58 9.30
C GLU A 104 -9.46 16.93 10.65
N ARG A 105 -10.47 16.38 11.35
CA ARG A 105 -10.31 15.66 12.61
C ARG A 105 -9.70 14.26 12.43
N LEU A 106 -9.85 13.66 11.24
CA LEU A 106 -9.22 12.37 10.97
C LEU A 106 -7.77 12.62 10.55
N LYS A 107 -6.84 12.18 11.41
CA LYS A 107 -5.40 12.30 11.19
C LYS A 107 -4.87 10.98 10.61
N VAL A 108 -4.10 11.08 9.53
CA VAL A 108 -3.66 9.93 8.75
C VAL A 108 -2.20 10.08 8.37
N ARG A 109 -1.48 8.96 8.31
CA ARG A 109 -0.07 8.88 7.91
C ARG A 109 0.21 7.77 6.89
N SER A 110 -0.68 6.78 6.78
CA SER A 110 -0.58 5.75 5.75
C SER A 110 -1.96 5.25 5.31
N VAL A 111 -2.01 4.54 4.18
CA VAL A 111 -3.24 4.03 3.56
C VAL A 111 -3.02 2.70 2.83
N VAL A 112 -4.04 1.84 2.84
CA VAL A 112 -4.14 0.61 2.03
C VAL A 112 -5.43 0.63 1.23
N PHE A 113 -5.39 0.16 -0.02
CA PHE A 113 -6.55 -0.02 -0.88
C PHE A 113 -6.89 -1.51 -1.05
N SER A 114 -8.17 -1.87 -1.12
CA SER A 114 -8.66 -3.27 -1.21
C SER A 114 -9.58 -3.52 -2.39
#